data_AF-A0A6C8GPY6-F1
#
_entry.id   AF-A0A6C8GPY6-F1
#
_cell.length_a   1.000
_cell.length_b   1.000
_cell.length_c   1.000
_cell.angle_alpha   90.00
_cell.angle_beta   90.00
_cell.angle_gamma   90.00
#
_symmetry.space_group_name_H-M   'P 1'
#
loop_
_entity.id
_entity.type
_entity.pdbx_description
1 polymer ?
#
loop_
_entity_poly.entity_id
_entity_poly.type
_entity_poly.pdbx_seq_one_letter_code
_entity_poly.pdbx_strand_id
1 'polypeptide(L)'
;MGERMDFFSTHNILIHIPIGAGGYDLSWIEAVGTIAGLLCIWLASLEKISNYFFGLVNVTLFAIIFFQIQLYASLLLQLFFFAANIYGWYAWSRQTKDNQAELKIRWLPLPKAMAWLAICVIAIGLMTRYIDPVFAVLTRVAVAIMQMLGLQVTMPVLQPDAFPFWDSCMMVLSIVAMILMTRKYVENWLLWVIINVISVVIFALQGVYAMSLEYLILTFIAVNGSRLWINSARERGSRALSRGSEDRARDRARFPVNGDEHARMASDSDDSPGRDTLDTPSES
;
A
#
# COMPACT_ATOMS: atom_id res chain seq x y z
N MET A 1 -16.09 3.96 -38.93
CA MET A 1 -15.99 3.79 -37.46
C MET A 1 -15.04 2.62 -37.15
N GLY A 2 -13.83 2.65 -37.73
CA GLY A 2 -12.93 1.47 -37.79
C GLY A 2 -11.52 1.68 -37.22
N GLU A 3 -11.02 2.93 -37.10
CA GLU A 3 -9.66 3.18 -36.58
C GLU A 3 -9.56 3.20 -35.05
N ARG A 4 -10.69 3.30 -34.34
CA ARG A 4 -10.69 3.51 -32.87
C ARG A 4 -10.47 2.22 -32.06
N MET A 5 -10.56 1.05 -32.70
CA MET A 5 -10.35 -0.25 -32.06
C MET A 5 -8.90 -0.74 -32.17
N ASP A 6 -8.07 -0.12 -33.01
CA ASP A 6 -6.65 -0.47 -33.10
C ASP A 6 -5.86 0.04 -31.90
N PHE A 7 -6.18 1.23 -31.35
CA PHE A 7 -5.42 1.80 -30.22
C PHE A 7 -5.37 0.87 -29.00
N PHE A 8 -6.49 0.20 -28.69
CA PHE A 8 -6.59 -0.69 -27.54
C PHE A 8 -6.04 -2.09 -27.80
N SER A 9 -5.60 -2.39 -29.03
CA SER A 9 -5.04 -3.69 -29.38
C SER A 9 -3.58 -3.80 -28.95
N THR A 10 -3.23 -4.93 -28.35
CA THR A 10 -1.84 -5.34 -28.09
C THR A 10 -1.01 -5.51 -29.36
N HIS A 11 -1.66 -5.61 -30.52
CA HIS A 11 -0.99 -5.74 -31.83
C HIS A 11 -0.70 -4.40 -32.49
N ASN A 12 -1.22 -3.29 -31.93
CA ASN A 12 -0.94 -1.95 -32.45
C ASN A 12 0.36 -1.42 -31.84
N ILE A 13 1.47 -1.77 -32.50
CA ILE A 13 2.82 -1.50 -32.03
C ILE A 13 3.15 -0.01 -32.22
N LEU A 14 3.54 0.64 -31.12
CA LEU A 14 4.06 2.00 -31.11
C LEU A 14 5.52 2.02 -31.57
N ILE A 15 6.35 1.17 -30.98
CA ILE A 15 7.78 1.12 -31.25
C ILE A 15 8.33 -0.29 -31.01
N HIS A 16 9.16 -0.75 -31.94
CA HIS A 16 9.99 -1.92 -31.76
C HIS A 16 11.32 -1.51 -31.16
N ILE A 17 11.63 -2.02 -29.97
CA ILE A 17 12.87 -1.72 -29.26
C ILE A 17 13.80 -2.93 -29.41
N PRO A 18 14.97 -2.82 -30.05
CA PRO A 18 15.87 -3.95 -30.29
C PRO A 18 16.67 -4.31 -29.01
N ILE A 19 15.96 -4.71 -27.96
CA ILE A 19 16.51 -5.13 -26.66
C ILE A 19 16.16 -6.60 -26.40
N GLY A 20 17.12 -7.38 -25.91
CA GLY A 20 16.94 -8.82 -25.65
C GLY A 20 16.94 -9.70 -26.91
N ALA A 21 16.68 -10.99 -26.73
CA ALA A 21 16.62 -11.96 -27.82
C ALA A 21 15.26 -11.87 -28.54
N GLY A 22 15.23 -11.14 -29.66
CA GLY A 22 14.03 -10.98 -30.51
C GLY A 22 13.42 -9.58 -30.54
N GLY A 23 13.96 -8.65 -29.75
CA GLY A 23 13.39 -7.30 -29.62
C GLY A 23 12.08 -7.27 -28.82
N TYR A 24 11.63 -6.09 -28.46
CA TYR A 24 10.42 -5.85 -27.67
C TYR A 24 9.47 -4.94 -28.42
N ASP A 25 8.28 -5.44 -28.73
CA ASP A 25 7.21 -4.68 -29.37
C ASP A 25 6.36 -3.99 -28.30
N LEU A 26 6.58 -2.69 -28.10
CA LEU A 26 5.79 -1.89 -27.18
C LEU A 26 4.52 -1.41 -27.90
N SER A 27 3.35 -1.86 -27.44
CA SER A 27 2.06 -1.41 -27.97
C SER A 27 1.64 -0.05 -27.44
N TRP A 28 0.76 0.66 -28.16
CA TRP A 28 0.23 1.96 -27.72
C TRP A 28 -0.53 1.89 -26.38
N ILE A 29 -1.37 0.86 -26.22
CA ILE A 29 -2.13 0.65 -24.98
C ILE A 29 -1.21 0.41 -23.79
N GLU A 30 -0.14 -0.36 -24.00
CA GLU A 30 0.85 -0.64 -22.97
C GLU A 30 1.65 0.62 -22.62
N ALA A 31 2.15 1.36 -23.61
CA ALA A 31 2.88 2.59 -23.37
C ALA A 31 2.07 3.61 -22.54
N VAL A 32 0.80 3.83 -22.90
CA VAL A 32 -0.08 4.74 -22.15
C VAL A 32 -0.44 4.18 -20.78
N GLY A 33 -0.67 2.88 -20.67
CA GLY A 33 -0.85 2.17 -19.40
C GLY A 33 0.33 2.41 -18.47
N THR A 34 1.53 2.05 -18.88
CA THR A 34 2.77 2.20 -18.12
C THR A 34 3.02 3.65 -17.72
N ILE A 35 2.83 4.63 -18.61
CA ILE A 35 2.98 6.05 -18.26
C ILE A 35 1.96 6.46 -17.18
N ALA A 36 0.70 6.04 -17.31
CA ALA A 36 -0.31 6.30 -16.29
C ALA A 36 0.05 5.64 -14.95
N GLY A 37 0.59 4.42 -14.97
CA GLY A 37 1.11 3.72 -13.79
C GLY A 37 2.25 4.48 -13.12
N LEU A 38 3.26 4.91 -13.87
CA LEU A 38 4.39 5.70 -13.37
C LEU A 38 3.92 7.04 -12.77
N LEU A 39 3.00 7.74 -13.44
CA LEU A 39 2.41 8.97 -12.93
C LEU A 39 1.60 8.74 -11.65
N CYS A 40 0.85 7.64 -11.57
CA CYS A 40 0.12 7.25 -10.37
C CYS A 40 1.07 7.12 -9.17
N ILE A 41 2.13 6.32 -9.30
CA ILE A 41 3.09 6.08 -8.21
C ILE A 41 3.86 7.37 -7.87
N TRP A 42 4.24 8.17 -8.88
CA TRP A 42 4.87 9.46 -8.65
C TRP A 42 3.97 10.39 -7.82
N LEU A 43 2.70 10.53 -8.19
CA LEU A 43 1.75 11.37 -7.46
C LEU A 43 1.45 10.83 -6.06
N ALA A 44 1.39 9.51 -5.89
CA ALA A 44 1.26 8.88 -4.58
C ALA A 44 2.46 9.23 -3.68
N SER A 45 3.68 9.27 -4.25
CA SER A 45 4.90 9.68 -3.53
C SER A 45 4.83 11.12 -3.02
N LEU A 46 4.11 11.98 -3.74
CA LEU A 46 3.84 13.37 -3.37
C LEU A 46 2.60 13.55 -2.46
N GLU A 47 2.00 12.47 -1.96
CA GLU A 47 0.75 12.48 -1.18
C GLU A 47 -0.44 13.14 -1.93
N LYS A 48 -0.41 13.19 -3.27
CA LYS A 48 -1.45 13.84 -4.07
C LYS A 48 -2.61 12.89 -4.37
N ILE A 49 -3.85 13.29 -4.07
CA ILE A 49 -5.04 12.47 -4.29
C ILE A 49 -5.30 12.14 -5.77
N SER A 50 -4.78 12.96 -6.70
CA SER A 50 -4.85 12.72 -8.13
C SER A 50 -4.20 11.39 -8.56
N ASN A 51 -3.37 10.76 -7.71
CA ASN A 51 -2.82 9.44 -7.98
C ASN A 51 -3.89 8.42 -8.36
N TYR A 52 -5.04 8.40 -7.67
CA TYR A 52 -6.10 7.42 -7.89
C TYR A 52 -6.75 7.54 -9.26
N PHE A 53 -6.80 8.74 -9.85
CA PHE A 53 -7.28 8.93 -11.22
C PHE A 53 -6.37 8.20 -12.22
N PHE A 54 -5.06 8.44 -12.14
CA PHE A 54 -4.09 7.76 -12.98
C PHE A 54 -4.03 6.25 -12.68
N GLY A 55 -4.22 5.87 -11.42
CA GLY A 55 -4.36 4.47 -11.00
C GLY A 55 -5.52 3.77 -11.69
N LEU A 56 -6.70 4.38 -11.74
CA LEU A 56 -7.88 3.85 -12.43
C LEU A 56 -7.66 3.70 -13.94
N VAL A 57 -7.03 4.69 -14.57
CA VAL A 57 -6.65 4.60 -16.00
C VAL A 57 -5.69 3.43 -16.22
N ASN A 58 -4.64 3.32 -15.40
CA ASN A 58 -3.65 2.25 -15.49
C ASN A 58 -4.29 0.86 -15.38
N VAL A 59 -5.01 0.58 -14.29
CA VAL A 59 -5.57 -0.77 -14.06
C VAL A 59 -6.61 -1.15 -15.11
N THR A 60 -7.32 -0.17 -15.68
CA THR A 60 -8.30 -0.41 -16.75
C THR A 60 -7.60 -0.80 -18.06
N LEU A 61 -6.55 -0.08 -18.45
CA LEU A 61 -5.78 -0.41 -19.66
C LEU A 61 -5.09 -1.77 -19.52
N PHE A 62 -4.46 -2.05 -18.37
CA PHE A 62 -3.87 -3.37 -18.12
C PHE A 62 -4.89 -4.50 -18.03
N ALA A 63 -6.11 -4.25 -17.54
CA ALA A 63 -7.19 -5.24 -17.60
C ALA A 63 -7.52 -5.60 -19.06
N ILE A 64 -7.60 -4.61 -19.95
CA ILE A 64 -7.82 -4.84 -21.39
C ILE A 64 -6.68 -5.67 -22.00
N ILE A 65 -5.42 -5.34 -21.67
CA ILE A 65 -4.24 -6.09 -22.12
C ILE A 65 -4.33 -7.55 -21.67
N PHE A 66 -4.52 -7.80 -20.36
CA PHE A 66 -4.57 -9.16 -19.80
C PHE A 66 -5.72 -9.99 -20.32
N PHE A 67 -6.84 -9.36 -20.67
CA PHE A 67 -7.93 -10.04 -21.35
C PHE A 67 -7.51 -10.53 -22.74
N GLN A 68 -6.82 -9.70 -23.53
CA GLN A 68 -6.37 -10.05 -24.89
C GLN A 68 -5.31 -11.16 -24.90
N ILE A 69 -4.35 -11.11 -23.98
CA ILE A 69 -3.28 -12.12 -23.87
C ILE A 69 -3.66 -13.33 -23.00
N GLN A 70 -4.94 -13.45 -22.61
CA GLN A 70 -5.51 -14.58 -21.86
C GLN A 70 -4.90 -14.82 -20.46
N LEU A 71 -4.32 -13.80 -19.84
CA LEU A 71 -3.80 -13.85 -18.47
C LEU A 71 -4.90 -13.56 -17.45
N TYR A 72 -5.82 -14.51 -17.27
CA TYR A 72 -7.04 -14.26 -16.50
C TYR A 72 -6.85 -14.10 -15.00
N ALA A 73 -5.82 -14.72 -14.40
CA ALA A 73 -5.48 -14.44 -13.00
C ALA A 73 -5.08 -12.97 -12.81
N SER A 74 -4.26 -12.44 -13.71
CA SER A 74 -3.83 -11.04 -13.70
C SER A 74 -4.99 -10.09 -14.00
N LEU A 75 -5.91 -10.48 -14.90
CA LEU A 75 -7.14 -9.73 -15.15
C LEU A 75 -7.99 -9.55 -13.88
N LEU A 76 -8.23 -10.64 -13.14
CA LEU A 76 -9.00 -10.59 -11.90
C LEU A 76 -8.30 -9.72 -10.84
N LEU A 77 -6.97 -9.75 -10.80
CA LEU A 77 -6.19 -8.88 -9.94
C LEU A 77 -6.36 -7.40 -10.31
N GLN A 78 -6.51 -7.05 -11.59
CA GLN A 78 -6.79 -5.66 -11.97
C GLN A 78 -8.18 -5.19 -11.55
N LEU A 79 -9.19 -6.07 -11.52
CA LEU A 79 -10.49 -5.73 -10.94
C LEU A 79 -10.40 -5.45 -9.44
N PHE A 80 -9.60 -6.24 -8.71
CA PHE A 80 -9.31 -5.97 -7.31
C PHE A 80 -8.64 -4.61 -7.12
N PHE A 81 -7.60 -4.29 -7.91
CA PHE A 81 -6.93 -3.00 -7.83
C PHE A 81 -7.82 -1.83 -8.25
N PHE A 82 -8.75 -2.03 -9.18
CA PHE A 82 -9.76 -1.03 -9.52
C PHE A 82 -10.62 -0.67 -8.31
N ALA A 83 -11.16 -1.68 -7.62
CA ALA A 83 -11.92 -1.47 -6.38
C ALA A 83 -11.06 -0.83 -5.27
N ALA A 84 -9.80 -1.25 -5.13
CA ALA A 84 -8.86 -0.69 -4.18
C ALA A 84 -8.54 0.79 -4.46
N ASN A 85 -8.44 1.19 -5.73
CA ASN A 85 -8.24 2.60 -6.11
C ASN A 85 -9.46 3.47 -5.75
N ILE A 86 -10.68 2.96 -5.96
CA ILE A 86 -11.91 3.66 -5.53
C ILE A 86 -11.93 3.81 -4.00
N TYR A 87 -11.65 2.72 -3.28
CA TYR A 87 -11.60 2.75 -1.82
C TYR A 87 -10.52 3.69 -1.30
N GLY A 88 -9.32 3.65 -1.89
CA GLY A 88 -8.22 4.52 -1.54
C GLY A 88 -8.55 5.99 -1.78
N TRP A 89 -9.20 6.31 -2.91
CA TRP A 89 -9.70 7.66 -3.17
C TRP A 89 -10.68 8.11 -2.10
N TYR A 90 -11.66 7.27 -1.75
CA TYR A 90 -12.59 7.55 -0.65
C TYR A 90 -11.86 7.78 0.69
N ALA A 91 -10.94 6.89 1.06
CA ALA A 91 -10.21 6.96 2.32
C ALA A 91 -9.30 8.20 2.42
N TRP A 92 -8.67 8.61 1.32
CA TRP A 92 -7.77 9.76 1.29
C TRP A 92 -8.49 11.09 1.09
N SER A 93 -9.71 11.07 0.55
CA SER A 93 -10.56 12.26 0.43
C SER A 93 -11.21 12.66 1.76
N ARG A 94 -11.19 11.79 2.77
CA ARG A 94 -11.79 12.08 4.07
C ARG A 94 -11.02 13.16 4.83
N GLN A 95 -11.76 14.20 5.19
CA GLN A 95 -11.29 15.28 6.04
C GLN A 95 -12.01 15.17 7.40
N THR A 96 -11.29 15.49 8.48
CA THR A 96 -11.84 15.63 9.82
C THR A 96 -12.80 16.83 9.86
N LYS A 97 -13.62 16.95 10.92
CA LYS A 97 -14.55 18.08 11.12
C LYS A 97 -13.91 19.47 11.00
N ASP A 98 -12.60 19.57 11.24
CA ASP A 98 -11.80 20.80 11.10
C ASP A 98 -11.13 20.97 9.72
N ASN A 99 -11.65 20.34 8.65
CA ASN A 99 -11.08 20.36 7.29
C ASN A 99 -9.61 19.89 7.18
N GLN A 100 -9.11 19.16 8.19
CA GLN A 100 -7.77 18.57 8.17
C GLN A 100 -7.82 17.16 7.59
N ALA A 101 -6.83 16.76 6.79
CA ALA A 101 -6.74 15.38 6.30
C ALA A 101 -6.77 14.39 7.49
N GLU A 102 -7.74 13.46 7.47
CA GLU A 102 -7.98 12.54 8.60
C GLU A 102 -6.81 11.56 8.78
N LEU A 103 -6.20 11.14 7.67
CA LEU A 103 -5.00 10.32 7.66
C LEU A 103 -3.77 11.21 7.49
N LYS A 104 -2.84 11.10 8.45
CA LYS A 104 -1.55 11.80 8.47
C LYS A 104 -0.41 10.80 8.32
N ILE A 105 0.62 11.17 7.55
CA ILE A 105 1.83 10.36 7.38
C ILE A 105 2.50 10.16 8.74
N ARG A 106 2.81 8.89 9.07
CA ARG A 106 3.43 8.50 10.34
C ARG A 106 4.23 7.21 10.21
N TRP A 107 5.09 6.95 11.18
CA TRP A 107 5.77 5.67 11.32
C TRP A 107 4.88 4.59 11.95
N LEU A 108 5.15 3.34 11.60
CA LEU A 108 4.54 2.19 12.22
C LEU A 108 5.17 1.93 13.59
N PRO A 109 4.37 1.79 14.66
CA PRO A 109 4.91 1.44 15.98
C PRO A 109 5.61 0.08 15.96
N LEU A 110 6.72 -0.05 16.71
CA LEU A 110 7.55 -1.25 16.72
C LEU A 110 6.77 -2.56 16.96
N PRO A 111 5.81 -2.66 17.91
CA PRO A 111 5.05 -3.91 18.10
C PRO A 111 4.23 -4.31 16.87
N LYS A 112 3.68 -3.31 16.15
CA LYS A 112 2.94 -3.55 14.91
C LYS A 112 3.88 -3.93 13.77
N ALA A 113 5.05 -3.30 13.69
CA ALA A 113 6.06 -3.64 12.69
C ALA A 113 6.53 -5.10 12.82
N MET A 114 6.79 -5.57 14.05
CA MET A 114 7.15 -6.97 14.29
C MET A 114 6.02 -7.94 13.93
N ALA A 115 4.76 -7.58 14.26
CA ALA A 115 3.61 -8.39 13.89
C ALA A 115 3.47 -8.51 12.35
N TRP A 116 3.60 -7.39 11.63
CA TRP A 116 3.58 -7.40 10.17
C TRP A 116 4.74 -8.20 9.57
N LEU A 117 5.94 -8.10 10.14
CA LEU A 117 7.09 -8.90 9.71
C LEU A 117 6.81 -10.41 9.86
N ALA A 118 6.30 -10.84 11.02
CA ALA A 118 5.95 -12.23 11.25
C ALA A 118 4.87 -12.72 10.27
N ILE A 119 3.83 -11.90 10.03
CA ILE A 119 2.79 -12.19 9.04
C ILE A 119 3.41 -12.34 7.64
N CYS A 120 4.33 -11.46 7.24
CA CYS A 120 5.00 -11.55 5.95
C CYS A 120 5.76 -12.87 5.81
N VAL A 121 6.59 -13.23 6.80
CA VAL A 121 7.39 -14.47 6.75
C VAL A 121 6.51 -15.71 6.63
N ILE A 122 5.45 -15.80 7.43
CA ILE A 122 4.51 -16.93 7.38
C ILE A 122 3.78 -16.96 6.03
N ALA A 123 3.26 -15.81 5.59
CA ALA A 123 2.52 -15.71 4.33
C ALA A 123 3.41 -16.03 3.11
N ILE A 124 4.69 -15.60 3.11
CA ILE A 124 5.66 -15.94 2.06
C ILE A 124 5.92 -17.44 2.06
N GLY A 125 6.16 -18.05 3.22
CA GLY A 125 6.39 -19.49 3.32
C GLY A 125 5.20 -20.31 2.82
N LEU A 126 3.98 -19.91 3.18
CA LEU A 126 2.75 -20.54 2.69
C LEU A 126 2.56 -20.31 1.19
N MET A 127 2.69 -19.07 0.71
CA MET A 127 2.52 -18.78 -0.72
C MET A 127 3.55 -19.51 -1.57
N THR A 128 4.82 -19.58 -1.14
CA THR A 128 5.87 -20.29 -1.87
C THR A 128 5.49 -21.76 -2.09
N ARG A 129 4.79 -22.37 -1.13
CA ARG A 129 4.32 -23.75 -1.23
C ARG A 129 3.06 -23.92 -2.08
N TYR A 130 2.22 -22.89 -2.18
CA TYR A 130 0.88 -22.95 -2.76
C TYR A 130 0.66 -21.99 -3.94
N ILE A 131 1.72 -21.45 -4.55
CA ILE A 131 1.60 -20.47 -5.63
C ILE A 131 0.83 -21.05 -6.82
N ASP A 132 1.22 -22.23 -7.33
CA ASP A 132 0.56 -22.87 -8.47
C ASP A 132 -0.93 -23.13 -8.24
N PRO A 133 -1.37 -23.77 -7.13
CA PRO A 133 -2.81 -23.97 -6.91
C PRO A 133 -3.56 -22.65 -6.69
N VAL A 134 -2.94 -21.64 -6.09
CA VAL A 134 -3.57 -20.31 -5.95
C VAL A 134 -3.82 -19.69 -7.32
N PHE A 135 -2.82 -19.64 -8.19
CA PHE A 135 -2.96 -19.12 -9.56
C PHE A 135 -3.98 -19.92 -10.38
N ALA A 136 -4.01 -21.25 -10.20
CA ALA A 136 -4.99 -22.10 -10.84
C ALA A 136 -6.42 -21.77 -10.39
N VAL A 137 -6.65 -21.58 -9.09
CA VAL A 137 -7.96 -21.18 -8.55
C VAL A 137 -8.36 -19.81 -9.06
N LEU A 138 -7.46 -18.82 -9.04
CA LEU A 138 -7.73 -17.47 -9.53
C LEU A 138 -8.13 -17.48 -11.01
N THR A 139 -7.39 -18.23 -11.84
CA THR A 139 -7.71 -18.38 -13.26
C THR A 139 -9.08 -19.02 -13.47
N ARG A 140 -9.38 -20.10 -12.72
CA ARG A 140 -10.69 -20.79 -12.81
C ARG A 140 -11.84 -19.87 -12.40
N VAL A 141 -11.68 -19.10 -11.33
CA VAL A 141 -12.70 -18.13 -10.88
C VAL A 141 -12.91 -17.06 -11.93
N ALA A 142 -11.83 -16.52 -12.51
CA ALA A 142 -11.92 -15.52 -13.57
C ALA A 142 -12.68 -16.07 -14.80
N VAL A 143 -12.34 -17.28 -15.25
CA VAL A 143 -13.02 -17.96 -16.36
C VAL A 143 -14.49 -18.21 -16.03
N ALA A 144 -14.81 -18.69 -14.82
CA ALA A 144 -16.18 -18.95 -14.40
C ALA A 144 -17.03 -17.67 -14.39
N ILE A 145 -16.48 -16.55 -13.91
CA ILE A 145 -17.15 -15.24 -13.95
C ILE A 145 -17.42 -14.83 -15.40
N MET A 146 -16.44 -14.95 -16.30
CA MET A 146 -16.62 -14.58 -17.71
C MET A 146 -17.65 -15.46 -18.41
N GLN A 147 -17.66 -16.76 -18.15
CA GLN A 147 -18.67 -17.69 -18.67
C GLN A 147 -20.06 -17.37 -18.14
N MET A 148 -20.18 -16.99 -16.86
CA MET A 148 -21.44 -16.54 -16.26
C MET A 148 -21.96 -15.24 -16.90
N LEU A 149 -21.05 -14.36 -17.34
CA LEU A 149 -21.37 -13.16 -18.11
C LEU A 149 -21.67 -13.44 -19.60
N GLY A 150 -21.67 -14.70 -20.02
CA GLY A 150 -22.00 -15.13 -21.38
C GLY A 150 -20.81 -15.13 -22.35
N LEU A 151 -19.59 -14.95 -21.88
CA LEU A 151 -18.39 -14.99 -22.72
C LEU A 151 -17.90 -16.43 -22.90
N GLN A 152 -17.68 -16.83 -24.16
CA GLN A 152 -17.14 -18.15 -24.49
C GLN A 152 -15.61 -18.15 -24.39
N VAL A 153 -15.11 -18.26 -23.16
CA VAL A 153 -13.68 -18.25 -22.85
C VAL A 153 -13.18 -19.67 -22.57
N THR A 154 -12.05 -20.04 -23.18
CA THR A 154 -11.37 -21.32 -22.96
C THR A 154 -10.39 -21.22 -21.78
N MET A 155 -10.23 -22.32 -21.04
CA MET A 155 -9.23 -22.37 -19.97
C MET A 155 -7.83 -22.43 -20.58
N PRO A 156 -6.92 -21.49 -20.27
CA PRO A 156 -5.56 -21.52 -20.77
C PRO A 156 -4.76 -22.63 -20.07
N VAL A 157 -3.72 -23.12 -20.75
CA VAL A 157 -2.78 -24.10 -20.17
C VAL A 157 -1.94 -23.40 -19.10
N LEU A 158 -2.04 -23.85 -17.86
CA LEU A 158 -1.27 -23.31 -16.74
C LEU A 158 0.12 -23.97 -16.71
N GLN A 159 1.16 -23.14 -16.66
CA GLN A 159 2.54 -23.60 -16.46
C GLN A 159 2.95 -23.41 -15.00
N PRO A 160 3.80 -24.29 -14.46
CA PRO A 160 4.36 -24.11 -13.13
C PRO A 160 5.17 -22.82 -13.03
N ASP A 161 5.11 -22.18 -11.87
CA ASP A 161 5.87 -20.97 -11.58
C ASP A 161 7.38 -21.23 -11.60
N ALA A 162 8.14 -20.36 -12.28
CA ALA A 162 9.57 -20.53 -12.46
C ALA A 162 10.38 -20.13 -11.21
N PHE A 163 9.88 -19.18 -10.42
CA PHE A 163 10.55 -18.65 -9.24
C PHE A 163 9.61 -18.50 -8.04
N PRO A 164 9.03 -19.62 -7.52
CA PRO A 164 7.94 -19.57 -6.54
C PRO A 164 8.20 -18.71 -5.31
N PHE A 165 9.44 -18.76 -4.80
CA PHE A 165 9.85 -17.99 -3.63
C PHE A 165 9.87 -16.49 -3.89
N TRP A 166 10.47 -16.06 -4.99
CA TRP A 166 10.61 -14.65 -5.32
C TRP A 166 9.27 -14.03 -5.69
N ASP A 167 8.43 -14.77 -6.43
CA ASP A 167 7.10 -14.30 -6.82
C ASP A 167 6.17 -14.22 -5.61
N SER A 168 6.28 -15.17 -4.68
CA SER A 168 5.59 -15.09 -3.38
C SER A 168 6.05 -13.90 -2.54
N CYS A 169 7.36 -13.62 -2.50
CA CYS A 169 7.90 -12.44 -1.82
C CYS A 169 7.33 -11.15 -2.42
N MET A 170 7.38 -11.00 -3.74
CA MET A 170 6.84 -9.84 -4.44
C MET A 170 5.35 -9.66 -4.17
N MET A 171 4.57 -10.74 -4.25
CA MET A 171 3.12 -10.70 -4.01
C MET A 171 2.79 -10.27 -2.57
N VAL A 172 3.35 -10.94 -1.56
CA VAL A 172 3.05 -10.67 -0.15
C VAL A 172 3.51 -9.28 0.26
N LEU A 173 4.75 -8.90 -0.08
CA LEU A 173 5.27 -7.59 0.27
C LEU A 173 4.50 -6.46 -0.42
N SER A 174 4.04 -6.65 -1.66
CA SER A 174 3.22 -5.67 -2.38
C SER A 174 1.86 -5.45 -1.71
N ILE A 175 1.19 -6.52 -1.26
CA ILE A 175 -0.08 -6.40 -0.53
C ILE A 175 0.12 -5.61 0.77
N VAL A 176 1.16 -5.95 1.54
CA VAL A 176 1.48 -5.26 2.80
C VAL A 176 1.83 -3.80 2.54
N ALA A 177 2.65 -3.53 1.51
CA ALA A 177 2.99 -2.17 1.10
C ALA A 177 1.72 -1.37 0.73
N MET A 178 0.78 -1.94 -0.03
CA MET A 178 -0.48 -1.25 -0.35
C MET A 178 -1.36 -0.96 0.87
N ILE A 179 -1.45 -1.90 1.81
CA ILE A 179 -2.20 -1.69 3.06
C ILE A 179 -1.55 -0.56 3.88
N LEU A 180 -0.22 -0.55 3.99
CA LEU A 180 0.52 0.48 4.69
C LEU A 180 0.43 1.85 4.00
N MET A 181 0.49 1.87 2.67
CA MET A 181 0.33 3.08 1.85
C MET A 181 -1.05 3.72 2.07
N THR A 182 -2.11 2.92 1.97
CA THR A 182 -3.49 3.39 2.17
C THR A 182 -3.67 4.00 3.57
N ARG A 183 -2.97 3.46 4.57
CA ARG A 183 -2.98 3.95 5.96
C ARG A 183 -1.94 5.05 6.26
N LYS A 184 -1.25 5.55 5.23
CA LYS A 184 -0.20 6.58 5.28
C LYS A 184 0.97 6.24 6.22
N TYR A 185 1.45 5.00 6.17
CA TYR A 185 2.68 4.60 6.84
C TYR A 185 3.91 4.79 5.95
N VAL A 186 5.00 5.29 6.53
CA VAL A 186 6.28 5.54 5.83
C VAL A 186 6.89 4.25 5.30
N GLU A 187 6.75 3.15 6.06
CA GLU A 187 7.31 1.83 5.76
C GLU A 187 6.84 1.28 4.40
N ASN A 188 5.69 1.75 3.89
CA ASN A 188 5.23 1.33 2.57
C ASN A 188 6.27 1.63 1.48
N TRP A 189 6.88 2.81 1.48
CA TRP A 189 7.85 3.20 0.46
C TRP A 189 9.17 2.43 0.60
N LEU A 190 9.56 2.09 1.83
CA LEU A 190 10.72 1.24 2.07
C LEU A 190 10.50 -0.17 1.51
N LEU A 191 9.30 -0.73 1.70
CA LEU A 191 8.92 -2.01 1.08
C LEU A 191 8.95 -1.91 -0.45
N TRP A 192 8.41 -0.84 -1.03
CA TRP A 192 8.45 -0.63 -2.49
C TRP A 192 9.88 -0.54 -3.04
N VAL A 193 10.81 0.10 -2.33
CA VAL A 193 12.23 0.11 -2.73
C VAL A 193 12.78 -1.32 -2.78
N ILE A 194 12.52 -2.13 -1.74
CA ILE A 194 13.00 -3.52 -1.69
C ILE A 194 12.41 -4.35 -2.82
N ILE A 195 11.09 -4.27 -3.02
CA ILE A 195 10.38 -4.99 -4.09
C ILE A 195 10.96 -4.61 -5.46
N ASN A 196 11.08 -3.31 -5.74
CA ASN A 196 11.54 -2.85 -7.05
C ASN A 196 12.98 -3.28 -7.34
N VAL A 197 13.87 -3.24 -6.35
CA VAL A 197 15.27 -3.72 -6.52
C VAL A 197 15.30 -5.21 -6.85
N ILE A 198 14.50 -6.02 -6.15
CA ILE A 198 14.37 -7.46 -6.45
C ILE A 198 13.83 -7.66 -7.87
N SER A 199 12.77 -6.93 -8.25
CA SER A 199 12.18 -6.99 -9.59
C SER A 199 13.16 -6.62 -10.70
N VAL A 200 13.97 -5.56 -10.52
CA VAL A 200 15.02 -5.17 -11.49
C VAL A 200 15.96 -6.35 -11.76
N VAL A 201 16.45 -7.02 -10.72
CA VAL A 201 17.41 -8.13 -10.86
C VAL A 201 16.74 -9.32 -11.56
N ILE A 202 15.54 -9.71 -11.13
CA ILE A 202 14.84 -10.88 -11.70
C ILE A 202 14.51 -10.65 -13.17
N PHE A 203 13.94 -9.49 -13.53
CA PHE A 203 13.59 -9.21 -14.93
C PHE A 203 14.81 -9.04 -15.83
N ALA A 204 15.91 -8.50 -15.31
CA ALA A 204 17.17 -8.45 -16.05
C ALA A 204 17.72 -9.85 -16.33
N LEU A 205 17.64 -10.76 -15.35
CA LEU A 205 18.05 -12.17 -15.52
C LEU A 205 17.13 -12.94 -16.49
N GLN A 206 15.85 -12.61 -16.53
CA GLN A 206 14.89 -13.17 -17.49
C GLN A 206 15.02 -12.57 -18.90
N GLY A 207 15.90 -11.57 -19.10
CA GLY A 207 16.06 -10.87 -20.38
C GLY A 207 14.93 -9.90 -20.72
N VAL A 208 14.01 -9.65 -19.78
CA VAL A 208 12.87 -8.73 -19.94
C VAL A 208 13.32 -7.31 -19.55
N TYR A 209 14.19 -6.72 -20.36
CA TYR A 209 14.84 -5.46 -20.05
C TYR A 209 13.89 -4.26 -19.95
N ALA A 210 12.77 -4.27 -20.69
CA ALA A 210 11.75 -3.22 -20.61
C ALA A 210 11.15 -3.13 -19.18
N MET A 211 10.73 -4.27 -18.62
CA MET A 211 10.23 -4.36 -17.25
C MET A 211 11.33 -3.98 -16.24
N SER A 212 12.56 -4.48 -16.44
CA SER A 212 13.69 -4.11 -15.58
C SER A 212 13.92 -2.60 -15.54
N LEU A 213 13.79 -1.90 -16.68
CA LEU A 213 13.94 -0.44 -16.74
C LEU A 213 12.79 0.27 -16.02
N GLU A 214 11.55 -0.20 -16.19
CA GLU A 214 10.40 0.34 -15.48
C GLU A 214 10.57 0.24 -13.96
N TYR A 215 10.94 -0.93 -13.45
CA TYR A 215 11.19 -1.12 -12.02
C TYR A 215 12.39 -0.31 -11.51
N LEU A 216 13.38 -0.04 -12.36
CA LEU A 216 14.48 0.86 -12.01
C LEU A 216 13.97 2.30 -11.82
N ILE A 217 13.12 2.79 -12.73
CA ILE A 217 12.46 4.09 -12.58
C ILE A 217 11.62 4.12 -11.30
N LEU A 218 10.77 3.11 -11.08
CA LEU A 218 9.95 2.99 -9.87
C LEU A 218 10.79 2.96 -8.59
N THR A 219 12.00 2.38 -8.62
CA THR A 219 12.94 2.42 -7.50
C THR A 219 13.32 3.86 -7.15
N PHE A 220 13.68 4.69 -8.13
CA PHE A 220 13.98 6.10 -7.88
C PHE A 220 12.79 6.87 -7.31
N ILE A 221 11.59 6.61 -7.84
CA ILE A 221 10.35 7.20 -7.33
C ILE A 221 10.11 6.78 -5.88
N ALA A 222 10.25 5.49 -5.57
CA ALA A 222 10.04 4.95 -4.23
C ALA A 222 11.07 5.47 -3.21
N VAL A 223 12.33 5.65 -3.62
CA VAL A 223 13.35 6.30 -2.79
C VAL A 223 12.98 7.76 -2.52
N ASN A 224 12.51 8.49 -3.53
CA ASN A 224 12.05 9.87 -3.36
C ASN A 224 10.81 9.95 -2.45
N GLY A 225 9.82 9.08 -2.66
CA GLY A 225 8.64 8.95 -1.82
C GLY A 225 8.99 8.65 -0.37
N SER A 226 9.94 7.74 -0.14
CA SER A 226 10.47 7.45 1.19
C SER A 226 11.01 8.72 1.84
N ARG A 227 11.88 9.48 1.15
CA ARG A 227 12.46 10.72 1.70
C ARG A 227 11.39 11.75 2.04
N LEU A 228 10.44 12.00 1.14
CA LEU A 228 9.36 12.96 1.36
C LEU A 228 8.49 12.56 2.56
N TRP A 229 8.08 11.29 2.64
CA TRP A 229 7.23 10.81 3.71
C TRP A 229 7.94 10.75 5.06
N ILE A 230 9.23 10.44 5.08
CA ILE A 230 10.07 10.52 6.29
C ILE A 230 10.10 11.97 6.81
N ASN A 231 10.31 12.94 5.93
CA ASN A 231 10.33 14.36 6.30
C ASN A 231 8.96 14.82 6.82
N SER A 232 7.87 14.47 6.13
CA SER A 232 6.51 14.79 6.58
C SER A 232 6.14 14.12 7.91
N ALA A 233 6.61 12.90 8.16
CA ALA A 233 6.40 12.22 9.45
C ALA A 233 7.17 12.92 10.57
N ARG A 234 8.40 13.36 10.30
CA ARG A 234 9.26 14.07 11.26
C ARG A 234 8.71 15.43 11.65
N GLU A 235 8.24 16.22 10.67
CA GLU A 235 7.57 17.51 10.92
C GLU A 235 6.34 17.38 11.82
N ARG A 236 5.66 16.24 11.73
CA ARG A 236 4.47 15.91 12.55
C ARG A 236 4.82 15.22 13.87
N GLY A 237 6.11 15.18 14.25
CA GLY A 237 6.59 14.61 15.51
C GLY A 237 6.57 13.08 15.58
N SER A 238 6.30 12.37 14.48
CA SER A 238 6.32 10.90 14.43
C SER A 238 7.75 10.39 14.29
N ARG A 239 8.18 9.52 15.22
CA ARG A 239 9.50 8.88 15.20
C ARG A 239 9.40 7.41 14.77
N ALA A 240 10.40 6.97 14.02
CA ALA A 240 10.58 5.57 13.65
C ALA A 240 10.66 4.70 14.91
N LEU A 241 9.99 3.53 14.87
CA LEU A 241 10.08 2.48 15.90
C LEU A 241 9.72 2.94 17.33
N SER A 242 8.90 3.98 17.48
CA SER A 242 8.45 4.40 18.82
C SER A 242 7.78 3.24 19.57
N ARG A 243 8.15 3.07 20.85
CA ARG A 243 7.47 2.12 21.74
C ARG A 243 6.18 2.79 22.18
N GLY A 244 5.11 2.56 21.42
CA GLY A 244 3.89 3.37 21.41
C GLY A 244 3.18 3.62 22.75
N SER A 245 3.50 2.88 23.82
CA SER A 245 3.01 3.11 25.19
C SER A 245 4.03 3.84 26.08
N GLU A 246 5.30 3.44 26.08
CA GLU A 246 6.36 3.98 26.94
C GLU A 246 6.72 5.43 26.58
N ASP A 247 6.80 5.75 25.29
CA ASP A 247 7.14 7.11 24.85
C ASP A 247 6.00 8.10 25.12
N ARG A 248 4.73 7.67 24.97
CA ARG A 248 3.57 8.52 25.32
C ARG A 248 3.49 8.79 26.81
N ALA A 249 3.81 7.80 27.65
CA ALA A 249 3.84 7.98 29.10
C ALA A 249 4.98 8.92 29.51
N ARG A 250 6.16 8.80 28.88
CA ARG A 250 7.30 9.72 29.09
C ARG A 250 7.01 11.14 28.62
N ASP A 251 6.38 11.32 27.46
CA ASP A 251 6.04 12.65 26.95
C ASP A 251 4.95 13.32 27.81
N ARG A 252 3.93 12.56 28.23
CA ARG A 252 2.91 13.04 29.17
C ARG A 252 3.49 13.39 30.55
N ALA A 253 4.52 12.67 31.00
CA ALA A 253 5.24 12.99 32.23
C ALA A 253 6.18 14.21 32.09
N ARG A 254 6.65 14.50 30.86
CA ARG A 254 7.56 15.63 30.58
C ARG A 254 6.81 16.95 30.36
N PHE A 255 5.57 16.88 29.86
CA PHE A 255 4.67 18.02 29.68
C PHE A 255 3.34 17.72 30.38
N PRO A 256 3.28 17.78 31.72
CA PRO A 256 2.02 17.68 32.42
C PRO A 256 1.10 18.81 31.94
N VAL A 257 -0.09 18.45 31.47
CA VAL A 257 -1.14 19.43 31.17
C VAL A 257 -1.63 19.95 32.53
N ASN A 258 -1.62 21.26 32.75
CA ASN A 258 -2.03 21.94 34.00
C ASN A 258 -3.46 21.60 34.50
N GLY A 259 -4.21 20.72 33.85
CA GLY A 259 -5.50 20.21 34.32
C GLY A 259 -5.40 19.30 35.54
N ASP A 260 -4.25 18.66 35.78
CA ASP A 260 -4.07 17.72 36.90
C ASP A 260 -3.71 18.43 38.23
N GLU A 261 -3.26 19.70 38.20
CA GLU A 261 -3.02 20.49 39.42
C GLU A 261 -4.34 20.85 40.13
N HIS A 262 -5.41 21.15 39.38
CA HIS A 262 -6.72 21.44 39.96
C HIS A 262 -7.35 20.22 40.65
N ALA A 263 -7.07 19.01 40.16
CA ALA A 263 -7.55 17.78 40.80
C ALA A 263 -6.79 17.44 42.09
N ARG A 264 -5.50 17.77 42.17
CA ARG A 264 -4.69 17.61 43.40
C ARG A 264 -5.01 18.66 44.47
N MET A 265 -5.26 19.90 44.06
CA MET A 265 -5.68 20.95 45.01
C MET A 265 -7.06 20.67 45.63
N ALA A 266 -7.96 19.99 44.90
CA ALA A 266 -9.28 19.61 45.41
C ALA A 266 -9.24 18.42 46.39
N SER A 267 -8.20 17.59 46.38
CA SER A 267 -8.07 16.47 47.33
C SER A 267 -7.38 16.87 48.64
N ASP A 268 -6.55 17.92 48.64
CA ASP A 268 -5.85 18.42 49.84
C ASP A 268 -6.74 19.30 50.73
N SER A 269 -7.93 19.71 50.28
CA SER A 269 -8.84 20.56 51.06
C SER A 269 -9.79 19.81 52.00
N ASP A 270 -9.78 18.47 52.01
CA ASP A 270 -10.75 17.66 52.75
C ASP A 270 -10.16 16.92 53.97
N ASP A 271 -8.91 17.21 54.35
CA ASP A 271 -8.27 16.62 55.53
C ASP A 271 -7.80 17.71 56.52
N SER A 272 -8.75 18.26 57.27
CA SER A 272 -8.47 19.00 58.50
C SER A 272 -9.04 18.23 59.70
N PRO A 273 -8.21 17.73 60.63
CA PRO A 273 -8.66 17.00 61.80
C PRO A 273 -9.21 17.96 62.87
N GLY A 274 -10.17 17.44 63.64
CA GLY A 274 -11.07 18.20 64.50
C GLY A 274 -10.43 19.02 65.62
N ARG A 275 -11.25 19.94 66.15
CA ARG A 275 -11.08 20.52 67.48
C ARG A 275 -12.34 20.31 68.30
N ASP A 276 -12.12 19.59 69.40
CA ASP A 276 -13.01 19.38 70.53
C ASP A 276 -13.60 20.70 71.04
N THR A 277 -14.94 20.77 71.12
CA THR A 277 -15.62 21.76 71.94
C THR A 277 -15.81 21.18 73.33
N LEU A 278 -15.06 21.74 74.28
CA LEU A 278 -15.16 21.50 75.71
C LEU A 278 -16.57 21.80 76.24
N ASP A 279 -17.11 20.82 76.95
CA ASP A 279 -18.14 20.96 77.98
C ASP A 279 -17.65 21.88 79.10
N THR A 280 -18.49 22.83 79.53
CA THR A 280 -18.45 23.38 80.89
C THR A 280 -19.86 23.65 81.42
N PRO A 281 -20.11 23.48 82.74
CA PRO A 281 -21.44 23.30 83.31
C PRO A 281 -22.00 24.54 84.05
N SER A 282 -23.33 24.51 84.25
CA SER A 282 -24.13 24.95 85.42
C SER A 282 -24.13 26.40 85.92
N GLU A 283 -25.25 26.69 86.62
CA GLU A 283 -25.57 27.83 87.49
C GLU A 283 -26.19 29.03 86.76
N SER A 284 -27.39 29.54 87.09
CA SER A 284 -28.33 29.33 88.20
C SER A 284 -29.67 29.96 87.81
#